data_AF-A0A0T7BYJ5-F1
#
_entry.id   AF-A0A0T7BYJ5-F1
#
_cell.length_a   1.000
_cell.length_b   1.000
_cell.length_c   1.000
_cell.angle_alpha   90.00
_cell.angle_beta   90.00
_cell.angle_gamma   90.00
#
_symmetry.space_group_name_H-M   'P 1'
#
loop_
_entity.id
_entity.type
_entity.pdbx_description
1 polymer ?
#
loop_
_entity_poly.entity_id
_entity_poly.type
_entity_poly.pdbx_seq_one_letter_code
_entity_poly.pdbx_strand_id
1 'polypeptide(L)' 'MTSQEFLENLASAETDSAKLIVFARYLDTTAMDNATSPRWRSIAYSTEIQLALNNLAFHLEALAEVEG' A
#
# COMPACT_ATOMS: atom_id res chain seq x y z
N MET A 1 -1.77 -5.29 -8.08
CA MET A 1 -3.13 -5.55 -7.58
C MET A 1 -4.10 -4.53 -8.19
N THR A 2 -5.34 -4.89 -8.50
CA THR A 2 -6.37 -3.92 -8.88
C THR A 2 -7.10 -3.40 -7.64
N SER A 3 -7.82 -2.28 -7.74
CA SER A 3 -8.65 -1.79 -6.62
C SER A 3 -9.72 -2.80 -6.20
N GLN A 4 -10.22 -3.61 -7.14
CA GLN A 4 -11.21 -4.64 -6.83
C GLN A 4 -10.58 -5.83 -6.10
N GLU A 5 -9.44 -6.33 -6.59
CA GLU A 5 -8.67 -7.38 -5.89
C GLU A 5 -8.28 -6.94 -4.47
N PHE A 6 -7.93 -5.66 -4.28
CA PHE A 6 -7.66 -5.10 -2.96
C PHE A 6 -8.87 -5.21 -2.03
N LEU A 7 -10.05 -4.78 -2.48
CA LEU A 7 -11.28 -4.83 -1.68
C LEU A 7 -11.69 -6.27 -1.36
N GLU A 8 -11.54 -7.19 -2.30
CA GLU A 8 -11.84 -8.62 -2.11
C GLU A 8 -10.87 -9.27 -1.10
N ASN A 9 -9.57 -8.98 -1.21
CA ASN A 9 -8.56 -9.46 -0.26
C ASN A 9 -8.77 -8.85 1.14
N LEU A 10 -9.18 -7.57 1.22
CA LEU A 10 -9.42 -6.91 2.50
C LEU A 10 -10.67 -7.46 3.19
N ALA A 11 -11.73 -7.71 2.44
CA ALA A 11 -12.98 -8.26 2.96
C ALA A 11 -12.84 -9.71 3.45
N SER A 12 -11.90 -10.48 2.88
CA SER A 12 -11.62 -11.87 3.24
C SER A 12 -10.56 -12.04 4.33
N ALA A 13 -9.87 -10.98 4.74
CA ALA A 13 -8.86 -11.03 5.80
C ALA A 13 -9.51 -11.15 7.19
N GLU A 14 -9.34 -12.32 7.82
CA GLU A 14 -9.98 -12.65 9.10
C GLU A 14 -9.32 -11.99 10.32
N THR A 15 -8.03 -11.66 10.24
CA THR A 15 -7.27 -11.02 11.33
C THR A 15 -6.85 -9.61 10.98
N ASP A 16 -6.61 -8.77 11.99
CA ASP A 16 -6.13 -7.40 11.77
C ASP A 16 -4.72 -7.41 11.15
N SER A 17 -3.85 -8.32 11.57
CA SER A 17 -2.54 -8.56 10.93
C SER A 17 -2.67 -8.88 9.43
N ALA A 18 -3.64 -9.72 9.04
CA ALA A 18 -3.87 -10.03 7.63
C ALA A 18 -4.39 -8.81 6.84
N LYS A 19 -5.24 -7.97 7.44
CA LYS A 19 -5.68 -6.71 6.82
C LYS A 19 -4.51 -5.75 6.60
N LEU A 20 -3.62 -5.62 7.58
CA LEU A 20 -2.42 -4.79 7.48
C LEU A 20 -1.51 -5.23 6.31
N ILE A 21 -1.32 -6.54 6.13
CA ILE A 21 -0.57 -7.09 4.99
C ILE A 21 -1.24 -6.77 3.66
N VAL A 22 -2.57 -6.88 3.56
CA VAL A 22 -3.31 -6.53 2.34
C VAL A 22 -3.14 -5.04 2.00
N PHE A 23 -3.19 -4.16 3.00
CA PHE A 23 -2.92 -2.73 2.82
C PHE A 23 -1.50 -2.45 2.36
N ALA A 24 -0.50 -3.06 2.99
CA ALA A 24 0.90 -2.88 2.59
C ALA A 24 1.13 -3.26 1.12
N ARG A 25 0.61 -4.41 0.69
CA ARG A 25 0.70 -4.87 -0.70
C ARG A 25 -0.01 -3.95 -1.69
N TYR A 26 -1.11 -3.31 -1.29
CA TYR A 26 -1.79 -2.32 -2.13
C TYR A 26 -0.95 -1.07 -2.34
N LEU A 27 -0.30 -0.59 -1.28
CA LEU A 27 0.57 0.56 -1.33
C LEU A 27 1.82 0.29 -2.19
N ASP A 28 2.44 -0.88 -2.02
CA ASP A 28 3.66 -1.26 -2.73
C ASP A 28 3.42 -1.53 -4.23
N THR A 29 2.23 -1.99 -4.61
CA THR A 29 1.89 -2.27 -6.01
C THR A 29 1.11 -1.13 -6.66
N THR A 30 -0.20 -1.07 -6.42
CA THR A 30 -1.14 -0.23 -7.17
C THR A 30 -0.93 1.25 -6.92
N ALA A 31 -0.69 1.64 -5.67
CA ALA A 31 -0.43 3.04 -5.36
C ALA A 31 0.91 3.48 -5.95
N MET A 32 1.93 2.61 -5.92
CA MET A 32 3.27 2.90 -6.42
C MET A 32 3.36 2.94 -7.95
N ASP A 33 2.65 2.05 -8.64
CA ASP A 33 2.55 2.07 -10.11
C ASP A 33 1.89 3.37 -10.60
N ASN A 34 0.86 3.84 -9.90
CA ASN A 34 0.27 5.16 -10.19
C ASN A 34 1.23 6.30 -9.82
N ALA A 35 1.98 6.13 -8.73
CA ALA A 35 2.97 7.08 -8.21
C ALA A 35 4.30 7.13 -9.00
N THR A 36 4.41 6.43 -10.12
CA THR A 36 5.58 6.52 -11.01
C THR A 36 5.22 6.96 -12.43
N SER A 37 3.92 7.16 -12.69
CA SER A 37 3.39 7.59 -13.98
C SER A 37 3.88 8.99 -14.42
N PRO A 38 3.89 9.31 -15.73
CA PRO A 38 4.26 10.64 -16.20
C PRO A 38 3.39 11.76 -15.62
N ARG A 39 2.09 11.48 -15.42
CA ARG A 39 1.17 12.40 -14.76
C ARG A 39 1.55 12.62 -13.30
N TRP A 40 1.96 11.57 -12.59
CA TRP A 40 2.40 11.70 -11.20
C TRP A 40 3.64 12.55 -11.05
N ARG A 41 4.65 12.37 -11.92
CA ARG A 41 5.88 13.18 -11.92
C ARG A 41 5.65 14.68 -12.15
N SER A 42 4.46 15.06 -12.64
CA SER A 42 4.06 16.46 -12.80
C SER A 42 3.42 17.08 -11.55
N ILE A 43 3.09 16.27 -10.54
CA ILE A 43 2.50 16.73 -9.28
C ILE A 43 3.61 17.28 -8.39
N ALA A 44 3.40 18.45 -7.80
CA ALA A 44 4.31 18.99 -6.80
C ALA A 44 4.42 18.04 -5.60
N TYR A 45 5.64 17.82 -5.10
CA TYR A 45 5.94 16.89 -4.00
C TYR A 45 5.69 15.40 -4.32
N SER A 46 5.62 15.03 -5.60
CA SER A 46 5.39 13.64 -6.03
C SER A 46 6.38 12.64 -5.44
N THR A 47 7.64 13.07 -5.25
CA THR A 47 8.72 12.23 -4.71
C THR A 47 8.56 12.01 -3.21
N GLU A 48 8.21 13.05 -2.45
CA GLU A 48 7.96 12.97 -1.03
C GLU A 48 6.74 12.09 -0.73
N ILE A 49 5.69 12.21 -1.54
CA ILE A 49 4.51 11.34 -1.42
C ILE A 49 4.90 9.89 -1.71
N GLN A 50 5.72 9.64 -2.74
CA GLN A 50 6.22 8.29 -3.06
C GLN A 50 6.99 7.68 -1.87
N LEU A 51 7.91 8.43 -1.27
CA LEU A 51 8.68 7.98 -0.10
C LEU A 51 7.78 7.73 1.12
N ALA A 52 6.79 8.59 1.36
CA ALA A 52 5.84 8.42 2.46
C ALA A 52 5.00 7.14 2.28
N LEU A 53 4.54 6.86 1.07
CA LEU A 53 3.78 5.64 0.75
C LEU A 53 4.63 4.37 0.94
N ASN A 54 5.89 4.38 0.51
CA ASN A 54 6.83 3.27 0.76
C ASN A 54 7.07 3.03 2.26
N ASN A 55 7.28 4.10 3.03
CA ASN A 55 7.47 3.98 4.48
C ASN A 55 6.22 3.43 5.17
N LEU A 56 5.03 3.85 4.74
CA LEU A 56 3.77 3.33 5.25
C LEU A 56 3.62 1.84 4.97
N ALA A 57 3.91 1.38 3.74
CA ALA A 57 3.87 -0.04 3.41
C ALA A 57 4.80 -0.86 4.31
N PHE A 58 6.06 -0.43 4.45
CA PHE A 58 7.04 -1.08 5.32
C PHE A 58 6.58 -1.19 6.78
N HIS A 59 6.03 -0.10 7.35
CA HIS A 59 5.59 -0.11 8.75
C HIS A 59 4.33 -0.94 8.97
N LEU A 60 3.43 -1.04 7.99
CA LEU A 60 2.25 -1.91 8.07
C LEU A 60 2.65 -3.39 8.07
N GLU A 61 3.65 -3.77 7.28
CA GLU A 61 4.19 -5.15 7.31
C GLU A 61 4.82 -5.46 8.67
N ALA A 62 5.66 -4.57 9.18
CA ALA A 62 6.27 -4.73 10.49
C ALA A 62 5.23 -4.81 11.62
N LEU A 63 4.16 -4.02 11.56
CA LEU A 63 3.08 -4.09 12.55
C LEU A 63 2.33 -5.43 12.49
N ALA A 64 2.06 -5.92 11.27
CA ALA A 64 1.41 -7.22 11.09
C ALA A 64 2.23 -8.38 11.66
N GLU A 65 3.56 -8.32 11.58
CA GLU A 65 4.46 -9.30 12.18
C GLU A 65 4.42 -9.29 13.71
N VAL A 66 4.14 -8.13 14.32
CA VAL A 66 4.06 -7.98 15.79
C VAL A 66 2.69 -8.38 16.34
N GLU A 67 1.62 -8.20 15.55
CA GLU A 67 0.25 -8.54 15.95
C GLU A 67 -0.16 -10.00 15.67
N GLY A 68 0.64 -10.75 14.89
CA GLY A 68 0.40 -12.16 14.53
C GLY A 68 0.94 -13.17 15.54
#